data_AF-A0A2C9KGF0-F1
#
_entry.id   AF-A0A2C9KGF0-F1
#
_cell.length_a   1.000
_cell.length_b   1.000
_cell.length_c   1.000
_cell.angle_alpha   90.00
_cell.angle_beta   90.00
_cell.angle_gamma   90.00
#
_symmetry.space_group_name_H-M   'P 1'
#
loop_
_entity.id
_entity.type
_entity.pdbx_description
1 polymer ?
#
loop_
_entity_poly.entity_id
_entity_poly.type
_entity_poly.pdbx_seq_one_letter_code
_entity_poly.pdbx_strand_id
1 'polypeptide(L)'
;MHLSKELFDQLKYKVALKFAFSNSLSMNQNQKDILRHNYMQLAEYIMPSIEQVCKNLWMAKVISKPMMEDILEGKNTNRKRAMALLDLLPSRGPHAFDVFFRSLEENDLFEAAYLLKPEQRKSYEDVTATFTTKPSEKLGSGQEKNKVIHNPEFDELPDSKWIFFVVV
;
A
#
# COMPACT_ATOMS: atom_id res chain seq x y z
N MET A 1 -8.90 -0.93 59.31
CA MET A 1 -9.68 -1.22 58.08
C MET A 1 -9.32 -0.34 56.87
N HIS A 2 -8.23 0.44 56.87
CA HIS A 2 -7.93 1.39 55.78
C HIS A 2 -7.08 0.80 54.62
N LEU A 3 -6.19 -0.16 54.91
CA LEU A 3 -5.28 -0.75 53.90
C LEU A 3 -5.99 -1.51 52.77
N SER A 4 -7.19 -2.04 53.01
CA SER A 4 -7.90 -2.87 52.02
C SER A 4 -8.48 -2.07 50.86
N LYS A 5 -8.91 -0.83 51.10
CA LYS A 5 -9.42 0.06 50.04
C LYS A 5 -8.30 0.53 49.11
N GLU A 6 -7.16 0.87 49.66
CA GLU A 6 -6.02 1.40 48.91
C GLU A 6 -5.37 0.34 48.02
N LEU A 7 -5.27 -0.91 48.52
CA LEU A 7 -4.84 -2.05 47.71
C LEU A 7 -5.82 -2.36 46.57
N PHE A 8 -7.13 -2.22 46.82
CA PHE A 8 -8.18 -2.44 45.83
C PHE A 8 -8.18 -1.37 44.73
N ASP A 9 -7.95 -0.10 45.10
CA ASP A 9 -7.83 1.00 44.15
C ASP A 9 -6.52 0.92 43.34
N GLN A 10 -5.40 0.53 43.95
CA GLN A 10 -4.17 0.22 43.21
C GLN A 10 -4.37 -0.95 42.23
N LEU A 11 -5.09 -1.99 42.63
CA LEU A 11 -5.37 -3.13 41.76
C LEU A 11 -6.26 -2.72 40.58
N LYS A 12 -7.31 -1.91 40.82
CA LYS A 12 -8.14 -1.34 39.76
C LYS A 12 -7.33 -0.48 38.80
N TYR A 13 -6.47 0.39 39.32
CA TYR A 13 -5.63 1.24 38.49
C TYR A 13 -4.65 0.42 37.64
N LYS A 14 -4.05 -0.63 38.23
CA LYS A 14 -3.15 -1.56 37.52
C LYS A 14 -3.87 -2.39 36.46
N VAL A 15 -5.10 -2.83 36.72
CA VAL A 15 -5.95 -3.53 35.73
C VAL A 15 -6.39 -2.58 34.63
N ALA A 16 -6.82 -1.36 34.96
CA ALA A 16 -7.22 -0.34 34.00
C ALA A 16 -6.04 0.10 33.12
N LEU A 17 -4.84 0.27 33.70
CA LEU A 17 -3.60 0.53 32.97
C LEU A 17 -3.26 -0.63 32.05
N LYS A 18 -3.30 -1.87 32.54
CA LYS A 18 -3.01 -3.06 31.71
C LYS A 18 -4.01 -3.20 30.56
N PHE A 19 -5.30 -2.91 30.83
CA PHE A 19 -6.37 -2.96 29.84
C PHE A 19 -6.27 -1.83 28.80
N ALA A 20 -6.03 -0.59 29.24
CA ALA A 20 -5.84 0.57 28.35
C ALA A 20 -4.56 0.43 27.52
N PHE A 21 -3.47 -0.04 28.13
CA PHE A 21 -2.21 -0.31 27.45
C PHE A 21 -2.38 -1.44 26.42
N SER A 22 -2.98 -2.58 26.77
CA SER A 22 -3.27 -3.66 25.82
C SER A 22 -4.22 -3.26 24.68
N ASN A 23 -5.21 -2.40 24.94
CA ASN A 23 -6.09 -1.89 23.88
C ASN A 23 -5.39 -0.85 22.99
N SER A 24 -4.41 -0.10 23.49
CA SER A 24 -3.61 0.85 22.68
C SER A 24 -2.54 0.19 21.80
N LEU A 25 -2.18 -1.07 22.09
CA LEU A 25 -1.07 -1.77 21.44
C LEU A 25 -1.48 -2.62 20.23
N SER A 26 -2.76 -2.93 20.05
CA SER A 26 -3.25 -3.77 18.95
C SER A 26 -4.14 -2.96 18.01
N MET A 27 -4.06 -3.22 16.70
CA MET A 27 -4.88 -2.55 15.69
C MET A 27 -6.38 -2.68 16.04
N ASN A 28 -7.15 -1.61 15.85
CA ASN A 28 -8.57 -1.59 16.20
C ASN A 28 -9.36 -2.64 15.42
N GLN A 29 -10.43 -3.19 15.99
CA GLN A 29 -11.20 -4.26 15.36
C GLN A 29 -11.71 -3.87 13.96
N ASN A 30 -12.22 -2.64 13.81
CA ASN A 30 -12.66 -2.11 12.51
C ASN A 30 -11.54 -2.12 11.45
N GLN A 31 -10.31 -1.71 11.81
CA GLN A 31 -9.17 -1.71 10.90
C GLN A 31 -8.77 -3.14 10.49
N LYS A 32 -8.80 -4.09 11.45
CA LYS A 32 -8.57 -5.51 11.17
C LYS A 32 -9.64 -6.08 10.24
N ASP A 33 -10.90 -5.71 10.45
CA ASP A 33 -12.01 -6.15 9.62
C ASP A 33 -11.85 -5.60 8.20
N ILE A 34 -11.48 -4.33 8.03
CA ILE A 34 -11.19 -3.75 6.71
C ILE A 34 -10.07 -4.50 5.99
N LEU A 35 -8.94 -4.78 6.67
CA LEU A 35 -7.85 -5.57 6.09
C LEU A 35 -8.32 -6.97 5.68
N ARG A 36 -9.15 -7.62 6.51
CA ARG A 36 -9.64 -8.97 6.25
C ARG A 36 -10.63 -9.01 5.08
N HIS A 37 -11.55 -8.05 5.00
CA HIS A 37 -12.54 -7.98 3.92
C HIS A 37 -11.88 -7.70 2.57
N ASN A 38 -10.87 -6.83 2.54
CA ASN A 38 -10.19 -6.41 1.32
C ASN A 38 -8.90 -7.20 1.03
N TYR A 39 -8.62 -8.25 1.79
CA TYR A 39 -7.32 -8.93 1.83
C TYR A 39 -6.81 -9.35 0.45
N MET A 40 -7.65 -10.01 -0.34
CA MET A 40 -7.26 -10.50 -1.67
C MET A 40 -6.99 -9.37 -2.65
N GLN A 41 -7.85 -8.35 -2.67
CA GLN A 41 -7.68 -7.19 -3.54
C GLN A 41 -6.45 -6.37 -3.14
N LEU A 42 -6.24 -6.15 -1.85
CA LEU A 42 -5.04 -5.47 -1.34
C LEU A 42 -3.77 -6.22 -1.76
N ALA A 43 -3.74 -7.56 -1.64
CA ALA A 43 -2.59 -8.34 -2.05
C ALA A 43 -2.28 -8.18 -3.56
N GLU A 44 -3.31 -8.08 -4.40
CA GLU A 44 -3.18 -7.90 -5.86
C GLU A 44 -2.71 -6.48 -6.23
N TYR A 45 -3.17 -5.45 -5.53
CA TYR A 45 -2.69 -4.09 -5.77
C TYR A 45 -1.28 -3.84 -5.24
N ILE A 46 -0.87 -4.50 -4.15
CA ILE A 46 0.42 -4.25 -3.50
C ILE A 46 1.55 -5.07 -4.13
N MET A 47 1.27 -6.24 -4.70
CA MET A 47 2.31 -7.13 -5.24
C MET A 47 3.30 -6.47 -6.22
N PRO A 48 2.94 -5.48 -7.09
CA PRO A 48 3.90 -4.84 -7.97
C PRO A 48 4.92 -3.98 -7.21
N SER A 49 4.50 -3.36 -6.10
CA SER A 49 5.30 -2.40 -5.32
C SER A 49 5.65 -2.90 -3.91
N ILE A 50 5.51 -4.20 -3.66
CA ILE A 50 5.66 -4.80 -2.32
C ILE A 50 7.03 -4.52 -1.69
N GLU A 51 8.08 -4.48 -2.50
CA GLU A 51 9.43 -4.17 -2.01
C GLU A 51 9.52 -2.76 -1.44
N GLN A 52 8.97 -1.77 -2.16
CA GLN A 52 9.00 -0.38 -1.72
C GLN A 52 8.06 -0.15 -0.53
N VAL A 53 6.88 -0.77 -0.54
CA VAL A 53 5.96 -0.74 0.61
C VAL A 53 6.63 -1.33 1.85
N CYS A 54 7.30 -2.48 1.74
CA CYS A 54 8.06 -3.07 2.85
C CYS A 54 9.18 -2.16 3.36
N LYS A 55 9.93 -1.50 2.47
CA LYS A 55 10.97 -0.53 2.85
C LYS A 55 10.40 0.66 3.61
N ASN A 56 9.28 1.23 3.14
CA ASN A 56 8.62 2.36 3.82
C ASN A 56 8.17 1.95 5.23
N LEU A 57 7.59 0.74 5.39
CA LEU A 57 7.17 0.22 6.70
C LEU A 57 8.35 -0.06 7.64
N TRP A 58 9.49 -0.50 7.10
CA TRP A 58 10.72 -0.67 7.88
C TRP A 58 11.31 0.67 8.33
N MET A 59 11.38 1.65 7.44
CA MET A 59 11.84 3.00 7.76
C MET A 59 10.98 3.66 8.85
N ALA A 60 9.66 3.46 8.77
CA ALA A 60 8.71 3.92 9.78
C ALA A 60 8.67 3.06 11.06
N LYS A 61 9.59 2.08 11.20
CA LYS A 61 9.72 1.18 12.37
C LYS A 61 8.48 0.35 12.69
N VAL A 62 7.60 0.13 11.71
CA VAL A 62 6.44 -0.77 11.85
C VAL A 62 6.87 -2.24 11.81
N ILE A 63 7.81 -2.56 10.93
CA ILE A 63 8.43 -3.88 10.83
C ILE A 63 9.93 -3.79 11.11
N SER A 64 10.53 -4.86 11.62
CA SER A 64 11.97 -4.93 11.83
C SER A 64 12.69 -5.31 10.53
N LYS A 65 13.99 -5.03 10.44
CA LYS A 65 14.82 -5.42 9.29
C LYS A 65 14.77 -6.94 9.02
N PRO A 66 14.95 -7.82 10.03
CA PRO A 66 14.82 -9.27 9.81
C PRO A 66 13.46 -9.68 9.25
N MET A 67 12.37 -9.05 9.70
CA MET A 67 11.03 -9.37 9.21
C MET A 67 10.81 -8.90 7.77
N MET A 68 11.38 -7.76 7.39
CA MET A 68 11.38 -7.30 6.02
C MET A 68 12.12 -8.29 5.12
N GLU A 69 13.32 -8.73 5.53
CA GLU A 69 14.12 -9.72 4.83
C GLU A 69 13.37 -11.06 4.74
N ASP A 70 12.78 -11.55 5.83
CA ASP A 70 11.96 -12.78 5.84
C ASP A 70 10.78 -12.72 4.86
N ILE A 71 10.14 -11.56 4.72
CA ILE A 71 9.05 -11.36 3.76
C ILE A 71 9.60 -11.35 2.34
N LEU A 72 10.65 -10.57 2.06
CA LEU A 72 11.15 -10.35 0.70
C LEU A 72 11.94 -11.57 0.17
N GLU A 73 12.74 -12.21 1.00
CA GLU A 73 13.61 -13.33 0.61
C GLU A 73 12.94 -14.68 0.89
N GLY A 74 12.09 -14.78 1.91
CA GLY A 74 11.47 -16.04 2.33
C GLY A 74 10.26 -16.49 1.50
N LYS A 75 9.81 -15.70 0.52
CA LYS A 75 8.63 -16.02 -0.32
C LYS A 75 8.94 -15.91 -1.82
N ASN A 76 8.51 -16.93 -2.57
CA ASN A 76 8.83 -17.08 -4.00
C ASN A 76 8.03 -16.18 -4.94
N THR A 77 6.91 -15.59 -4.50
CA THR A 77 6.08 -14.73 -5.36
C THR A 77 5.69 -13.45 -4.65
N ASN A 78 5.62 -12.34 -5.39
CA ASN A 78 5.22 -11.04 -4.83
C ASN A 78 3.82 -11.08 -4.19
N ARG A 79 2.90 -11.88 -4.73
CA ARG A 79 1.60 -12.11 -4.10
C ARG A 79 1.74 -12.73 -2.70
N LYS A 80 2.57 -13.76 -2.54
CA LYS A 80 2.85 -14.38 -1.23
C LYS A 80 3.54 -13.41 -0.26
N ARG A 81 4.41 -12.52 -0.78
CA ARG A 81 5.05 -11.45 0.00
C ARG A 81 4.01 -10.45 0.52
N ALA A 82 3.11 -9.98 -0.35
CA ALA A 82 2.05 -9.06 0.01
C ALA A 82 1.08 -9.66 1.04
N MET A 83 0.68 -10.92 0.85
CA MET A 83 -0.13 -11.65 1.83
C MET A 83 0.56 -11.77 3.19
N ALA A 84 1.85 -12.14 3.20
CA ALA A 84 2.62 -12.22 4.45
C ALA A 84 2.73 -10.87 5.17
N LEU A 85 2.85 -9.77 4.44
CA LEU A 85 2.83 -8.42 5.01
C LEU A 85 1.45 -8.10 5.63
N LEU A 86 0.36 -8.40 4.91
CA LEU A 86 -1.01 -8.18 5.38
C LEU A 86 -1.34 -9.00 6.63
N ASP A 87 -0.82 -10.22 6.73
CA ASP A 87 -0.96 -11.07 7.94
C ASP A 87 -0.21 -10.49 9.14
N LEU A 88 0.88 -9.76 8.91
CA LEU A 88 1.72 -9.19 9.95
C LEU A 88 1.10 -7.92 10.55
N LEU A 89 0.49 -7.06 9.72
CA LEU A 89 0.00 -5.73 10.11
C LEU A 89 -0.91 -5.71 11.35
N PRO A 90 -1.91 -6.60 11.52
CA PRO A 90 -2.78 -6.61 12.69
C PRO A 90 -2.06 -6.72 14.04
N SER A 91 -0.87 -7.34 14.05
CA SER A 91 -0.04 -7.54 15.26
C SER A 91 0.81 -6.32 15.64
N ARG A 92 0.93 -5.33 14.74
CA ARG A 92 1.84 -4.18 14.89
C ARG A 92 1.23 -2.94 15.51
N GLY A 93 -0.04 -3.03 15.88
CA GLY A 93 -0.75 -1.95 16.56
C GLY A 93 -1.45 -0.98 15.61
N PRO A 94 -2.19 -0.01 16.16
CA PRO A 94 -3.04 0.90 15.38
C PRO A 94 -2.22 1.81 14.45
N HIS A 95 -1.01 2.21 14.86
CA HIS A 95 -0.13 3.04 14.03
C HIS A 95 0.28 2.36 12.72
N ALA A 96 0.38 1.03 12.71
CA ALA A 96 0.74 0.27 11.52
C ALA A 96 -0.27 0.44 10.38
N PHE A 97 -1.57 0.60 10.71
CA PHE A 97 -2.60 0.84 9.71
C PHE A 97 -2.42 2.18 9.01
N ASP A 98 -2.13 3.24 9.77
CA ASP A 98 -1.98 4.59 9.22
C ASP A 98 -0.69 4.74 8.42
N VAL A 99 0.41 4.16 8.91
CA VAL A 99 1.68 4.14 8.16
C VAL A 99 1.53 3.33 6.88
N PHE A 100 0.85 2.20 6.94
CA PHE A 100 0.58 1.39 5.75
C PHE A 100 -0.29 2.15 4.75
N PHE A 101 -1.36 2.82 5.19
CA PHE A 101 -2.15 3.68 4.31
C PHE A 101 -1.30 4.76 3.63
N ARG A 102 -0.45 5.47 4.38
CA ARG A 102 0.46 6.48 3.80
C ARG A 102 1.46 5.89 2.82
N SER A 103 2.01 4.71 3.10
CA SER A 103 2.94 4.07 2.17
C SER A 103 2.24 3.66 0.87
N LEU A 104 0.95 3.33 0.90
CA LEU A 104 0.18 3.11 -0.34
C LEU A 104 0.04 4.41 -1.13
N GLU A 105 -0.27 5.54 -0.49
CA GLU A 105 -0.35 6.84 -1.15
C GLU A 105 1.00 7.28 -1.76
N GLU A 106 2.10 7.10 -1.04
CA GLU A 106 3.45 7.43 -1.51
C GLU A 106 3.92 6.58 -2.70
N ASN A 107 3.28 5.44 -2.94
CA ASN A 107 3.61 4.52 -4.03
C ASN A 107 2.54 4.53 -5.15
N ASP A 108 1.69 5.57 -5.19
CA ASP A 108 0.60 5.73 -6.15
C ASP A 108 -0.41 4.56 -6.15
N LEU A 109 -0.51 3.82 -5.04
CA LEU A 109 -1.43 2.69 -4.86
C LEU A 109 -2.80 3.19 -4.36
N PHE A 110 -3.38 4.16 -5.06
CA PHE A 110 -4.62 4.83 -4.65
C PHE A 110 -5.81 3.88 -4.52
N GLU A 111 -5.89 2.86 -5.38
CA GLU A 111 -6.94 1.83 -5.30
C GLU A 111 -6.83 1.02 -3.99
N ALA A 112 -5.61 0.64 -3.60
CA ALA A 112 -5.38 -0.05 -2.34
C ALA A 112 -5.68 0.87 -1.13
N ALA A 113 -5.28 2.14 -1.21
CA ALA A 113 -5.55 3.13 -0.17
C ALA A 113 -7.07 3.37 -0.01
N TYR A 114 -7.81 3.42 -1.13
CA TYR A 114 -9.26 3.59 -1.15
C TYR A 114 -9.99 2.44 -0.44
N LEU A 115 -9.54 1.20 -0.64
CA LEU A 115 -10.08 0.04 0.08
C LEU A 115 -9.90 0.14 1.61
N LEU A 116 -8.87 0.85 2.08
CA LEU A 116 -8.62 1.04 3.50
C LEU A 116 -9.43 2.20 4.11
N LYS A 117 -9.50 3.34 3.41
CA LYS A 117 -10.17 4.56 3.88
C LYS A 117 -10.90 5.26 2.73
N PRO A 118 -12.11 4.78 2.35
CA PRO A 118 -12.84 5.34 1.22
C PRO A 118 -13.27 6.80 1.43
N GLU A 119 -13.41 7.23 2.70
CA GLU A 119 -13.80 8.59 3.07
C GLU A 119 -12.72 9.65 2.79
N GLN A 120 -11.45 9.24 2.66
CA GLN A 120 -10.32 10.15 2.44
C GLN A 120 -10.15 10.54 0.95
N ARG A 121 -11.03 10.05 0.06
CA ARG A 121 -11.04 10.31 -1.40
C ARG A 121 -11.10 11.79 -1.78
N LYS A 122 -11.63 12.66 -0.91
CA LYS A 122 -11.93 14.08 -1.24
C LYS A 122 -10.72 14.94 -1.64
N SER A 123 -9.49 14.45 -1.50
CA SER A 123 -8.27 15.21 -1.84
C SER A 123 -7.64 14.87 -3.20
N TYR A 124 -8.09 13.82 -3.90
CA TYR A 124 -7.40 13.31 -5.10
C TYR A 124 -8.10 13.61 -6.44
N GLU A 125 -9.36 14.08 -6.42
CA GLU A 125 -10.08 14.46 -7.65
C GLU A 125 -9.63 15.83 -8.20
N ASP A 126 -9.02 16.70 -7.37
CA ASP A 126 -8.55 18.02 -7.82
C ASP A 126 -7.21 17.99 -8.58
N VAL A 127 -6.37 16.96 -8.40
CA VAL A 127 -5.02 16.89 -9.02
C VAL A 127 -4.97 16.13 -10.34
N THR A 128 -5.94 15.25 -10.61
CA THR A 128 -5.96 14.49 -11.89
C THR A 128 -6.66 15.25 -13.03
N ALA A 129 -7.40 16.32 -12.72
CA ALA A 129 -8.05 17.17 -13.72
C ALA A 129 -7.07 18.12 -14.47
N THR A 130 -5.84 18.31 -14.02
CA THR A 130 -4.90 19.30 -14.61
C THR A 130 -3.96 18.75 -15.69
N PHE A 131 -3.93 17.45 -15.95
CA PHE A 131 -3.00 16.84 -16.93
C PHE A 131 -3.63 16.43 -18.28
N THR A 132 -4.87 16.85 -18.56
CA THR A 132 -5.50 16.63 -19.88
C THR A 132 -5.83 17.94 -20.61
N THR A 133 -4.87 18.86 -20.72
CA THR A 133 -4.97 19.92 -21.73
C THR A 133 -4.35 19.44 -23.04
N LYS A 134 -5.23 19.05 -23.96
CA LYS A 134 -4.94 19.10 -25.40
C LYS A 134 -4.42 20.50 -25.76
N PRO A 135 -3.44 20.61 -26.66
CA PRO A 135 -3.41 21.70 -27.62
C PRO A 135 -3.74 21.11 -28.99
N SER A 136 -4.97 21.35 -29.43
CA SER A 136 -5.36 21.19 -30.83
C SER A 136 -5.53 22.59 -31.41
N GLU A 137 -4.51 23.16 -32.06
CA GLU A 137 -4.74 24.22 -33.06
C GLU A 137 -3.60 24.33 -34.09
N LYS A 138 -3.94 23.79 -35.27
CA LYS A 138 -3.47 23.97 -36.66
C LYS A 138 -2.39 25.02 -36.99
N LEU A 139 -1.40 24.60 -37.79
CA LEU A 139 -0.89 25.34 -38.96
C LEU A 139 -0.13 24.38 -39.90
N GLY A 140 -0.64 24.07 -41.10
CA GLY A 140 0.05 24.48 -42.33
C GLY A 140 0.76 23.35 -43.11
N SER A 141 0.15 22.94 -44.22
CA SER A 141 0.71 22.47 -45.51
C SER A 141 2.11 21.81 -45.62
N GLY A 142 2.18 20.66 -46.31
CA GLY A 142 3.40 20.20 -47.01
C GLY A 142 3.39 18.71 -47.35
N GLN A 143 3.58 18.36 -48.63
CA GLN A 143 3.58 16.99 -49.17
C GLN A 143 4.91 16.25 -48.91
N GLU A 144 4.91 14.90 -48.85
CA GLU A 144 5.92 14.03 -49.52
C GLU A 144 5.56 12.51 -49.36
N LYS A 145 4.93 11.94 -50.40
CA LYS A 145 5.22 10.66 -51.09
C LYS A 145 5.64 9.37 -50.32
N ASN A 146 4.74 8.37 -50.38
CA ASN A 146 4.92 6.92 -50.62
C ASN A 146 6.25 6.20 -50.26
N LYS A 147 6.14 5.11 -49.47
CA LYS A 147 6.69 3.79 -49.86
C LYS A 147 5.97 2.62 -49.16
N VAL A 148 5.39 1.76 -49.99
CA VAL A 148 4.77 0.46 -49.68
C VAL A 148 5.86 -0.57 -49.38
N ILE A 149 5.73 -1.38 -48.32
CA ILE A 149 6.14 -2.80 -48.32
C ILE A 149 5.12 -3.61 -47.48
N HIS A 150 4.76 -4.76 -48.05
CA HIS A 150 3.76 -5.75 -47.67
C HIS A 150 4.17 -6.66 -46.50
N ASN A 151 3.13 -7.13 -45.76
CA ASN A 151 2.97 -8.45 -45.13
C ASN A 151 3.88 -8.87 -43.94
N PRO A 152 3.53 -9.94 -43.21
CA PRO A 152 2.27 -10.28 -42.54
C PRO A 152 2.58 -10.76 -41.10
N GLU A 153 1.62 -11.44 -40.48
CA GLU A 153 1.87 -12.52 -39.50
C GLU A 153 2.11 -12.09 -38.04
N PHE A 154 1.04 -12.32 -37.29
CA PHE A 154 0.92 -12.25 -35.85
C PHE A 154 1.43 -13.59 -35.32
N ASP A 155 2.65 -13.63 -34.79
CA ASP A 155 3.06 -14.68 -33.86
C ASP A 155 4.34 -14.31 -33.11
N GLU A 156 4.36 -14.75 -31.85
CA GLU A 156 5.53 -14.87 -30.96
C GLU A 156 6.08 -13.61 -30.26
N LEU A 157 5.65 -13.46 -29.00
CA LEU A 157 6.50 -12.91 -27.94
C LEU A 157 7.77 -13.76 -27.79
N PRO A 158 8.90 -13.12 -27.44
CA PRO A 158 9.67 -13.63 -26.33
C PRO A 158 10.01 -12.56 -25.28
N ASP A 159 10.22 -13.07 -24.07
CA ASP A 159 10.64 -12.40 -22.85
C ASP A 159 11.78 -11.38 -23.04
N SER A 160 11.80 -10.43 -22.10
CA SER A 160 12.93 -9.54 -21.78
C SER A 160 13.12 -8.32 -22.68
N LYS A 161 12.41 -7.23 -22.35
CA LYS A 161 12.95 -5.85 -22.19
C LYS A 161 11.79 -4.85 -22.11
N TRP A 162 11.27 -4.64 -20.90
CA TRP A 162 10.56 -3.39 -20.59
C TRP A 162 11.62 -2.30 -20.44
N ILE A 163 12.02 -1.69 -21.56
CA ILE A 163 12.64 -0.36 -21.56
C ILE A 163 11.60 0.62 -22.10
N PHE A 164 10.72 1.06 -21.21
CA PHE A 164 9.93 2.27 -21.45
C PHE A 164 10.80 3.49 -21.10
N PHE A 165 11.14 4.24 -22.15
CA PHE A 165 11.19 5.71 -22.26
C PHE A 165 11.79 6.55 -21.12
N VAL A 166 12.98 7.09 -21.43
CA VAL A 166 13.35 8.53 -21.45
C VAL A 166 12.29 9.52 -20.94
N VAL A 167 12.64 10.34 -19.94
CA VAL A 167 12.64 11.83 -19.98
C VAL A 167 13.58 12.36 -18.87
N VAL A 168 14.79 12.83 -19.21
CA VAL A 168 15.28 14.23 -19.20
C VAL A 168 16.42 14.30 -20.21
#